data_AF-A0A2G9TFT7-F1
#
_entry.id   AF-A0A2G9TFT7-F1
#
_cell.length_a   1.000
_cell.length_b   1.000
_cell.length_c   1.000
_cell.angle_alpha   90.00
_cell.angle_beta   90.00
_cell.angle_gamma   90.00
#
_symmetry.space_group_name_H-M   'P 1'
#
loop_
_entity.id
_entity.type
_entity.pdbx_description
1 polymer ?
#
loop_
_entity_poly.entity_id
_entity_poly.type
_entity_poly.pdbx_seq_one_letter_code
_entity_poly.pdbx_strand_id
1 'polypeptide(L)'
;VKSNDQPNRVEINMKVVEVLRPEVDKLQQFMLFTNDAISRFCEEVRRLCHIEKRKDFVSEAYLLTLGRFLNMFAVLDELKNMKASIKNDFSAFRRSAQFLQVMSDTQTIHDMQNLSMFLATQNKIKDDIRAKMIKIEAYEELLADVINICAHMFESHLYLAPSERHMFVKVIAFSLFLMDGDTANVAKMDQKKRLNISR
;
A
#
# COMPACT_ATOMS: atom_id res chain seq x y z
N VAL A 1 -15.57 -16.15 -25.57
CA VAL A 1 -15.47 -17.49 -26.19
C VAL A 1 -16.47 -18.40 -25.49
N LYS A 2 -17.50 -18.87 -26.20
CA LYS A 2 -18.59 -19.69 -25.62
C LYS A 2 -18.34 -21.20 -25.75
N SER A 3 -17.57 -21.61 -26.76
CA SER A 3 -17.15 -23.00 -26.99
C SER A 3 -15.72 -23.03 -27.53
N ASN A 4 -15.06 -24.17 -27.41
CA ASN A 4 -13.74 -24.40 -27.96
C ASN A 4 -13.72 -24.30 -29.50
N ASP A 5 -14.84 -24.65 -30.15
CA ASP A 5 -15.00 -24.72 -31.61
C ASP A 5 -15.42 -23.39 -32.25
N GLN A 6 -15.42 -22.30 -31.46
CA GLN A 6 -15.83 -20.99 -31.96
C GLN A 6 -14.85 -20.49 -33.05
N PRO A 7 -15.31 -20.18 -34.29
CA PRO A 7 -14.42 -19.90 -35.42
C PRO A 7 -13.49 -18.70 -35.22
N ASN A 8 -14.02 -17.60 -34.65
CA ASN A 8 -13.26 -16.37 -34.38
C ASN A 8 -12.55 -16.39 -33.02
N ARG A 9 -12.37 -17.55 -32.40
CA ARG A 9 -11.74 -17.68 -31.07
C ARG A 9 -10.32 -17.12 -31.05
N VAL A 10 -9.51 -17.41 -32.07
CA VAL A 10 -8.12 -16.93 -32.14
C VAL A 10 -8.08 -15.41 -32.25
N GLU A 11 -8.84 -14.85 -33.20
CA GLU A 11 -8.92 -13.40 -33.44
C GLU A 11 -9.37 -12.63 -32.18
N ILE A 12 -10.40 -13.13 -31.48
CA ILE A 12 -10.86 -12.54 -30.22
C ILE A 12 -9.72 -12.52 -29.18
N ASN A 13 -9.01 -13.64 -28.99
CA ASN A 13 -7.93 -13.68 -28.01
C ASN A 13 -6.77 -12.76 -28.40
N MET A 14 -6.45 -12.63 -29.69
CA MET A 14 -5.44 -11.69 -30.17
C MET A 14 -5.83 -10.25 -29.84
N LYS A 15 -7.08 -9.88 -30.11
CA LYS A 15 -7.60 -8.54 -29.79
C LYS A 15 -7.67 -8.26 -28.30
N VAL A 16 -8.02 -9.26 -27.49
CA VAL A 16 -7.97 -9.14 -26.02
C VAL A 16 -6.54 -8.85 -25.54
N VAL A 17 -5.54 -9.58 -26.05
CA VAL A 17 -4.13 -9.35 -25.69
C VAL A 17 -3.66 -7.98 -26.17
N GLU A 18 -3.98 -7.59 -27.41
CA GLU A 18 -3.61 -6.29 -27.99
C GLU A 18 -4.14 -5.12 -27.16
N VAL A 19 -5.42 -5.17 -26.76
CA VAL A 19 -6.07 -4.09 -26.01
C VAL A 19 -5.64 -4.07 -24.54
N LEU A 20 -5.55 -5.23 -23.89
CA LEU A 20 -5.30 -5.28 -22.44
C LEU A 20 -3.82 -5.24 -22.07
N ARG A 21 -2.89 -5.56 -22.98
CA ARG A 21 -1.44 -5.50 -22.70
C ARG A 21 -0.99 -4.17 -22.08
N PRO A 22 -1.23 -2.99 -22.68
CA PRO A 22 -0.79 -1.73 -22.09
C PRO A 22 -1.42 -1.45 -20.72
N GLU A 23 -2.63 -1.94 -20.46
CA GLU A 23 -3.28 -1.79 -19.16
C GLU A 23 -2.66 -2.73 -18.10
N VAL A 24 -2.30 -3.95 -18.49
CA VAL A 24 -1.58 -4.89 -17.62
C VAL A 24 -0.18 -4.38 -17.29
N ASP A 25 0.51 -3.74 -18.23
CA ASP A 25 1.81 -3.11 -17.99
C ASP A 25 1.70 -2.02 -16.90
N LYS A 26 0.62 -1.23 -16.88
CA LYS A 26 0.35 -0.26 -15.79
C LYS A 26 0.12 -0.95 -14.45
N LEU A 27 -0.55 -2.11 -14.43
CA LEU A 27 -0.74 -2.89 -13.20
C LEU A 27 0.57 -3.46 -12.67
N GLN A 28 1.47 -3.89 -13.57
CA GLN A 28 2.81 -4.31 -13.18
C GLN A 28 3.61 -3.14 -12.61
N GLN A 29 3.59 -1.98 -13.27
CA GLN A 29 4.23 -0.76 -12.75
C GLN A 29 3.65 -0.35 -11.38
N PHE A 30 2.34 -0.45 -11.19
CA PHE A 30 1.69 -0.17 -9.92
C PHE A 30 2.16 -1.12 -8.79
N MET A 31 2.27 -2.42 -9.08
CA MET A 31 2.80 -3.39 -8.13
C MET A 31 4.26 -3.08 -7.75
N LEU A 32 5.11 -2.80 -8.74
CA LEU A 32 6.52 -2.45 -8.52
C LEU A 32 6.65 -1.15 -7.71
N PHE A 33 5.94 -0.10 -8.11
CA PHE A 33 5.88 1.17 -7.39
C PHE A 33 5.51 0.95 -5.91
N THR A 34 4.50 0.13 -5.64
CA THR A 34 4.05 -0.10 -4.27
C THR A 34 5.13 -0.82 -3.45
N ASN A 35 5.77 -1.83 -4.01
CA ASN A 35 6.86 -2.56 -3.34
C ASN A 35 8.05 -1.64 -3.04
N ASP A 36 8.43 -0.79 -3.99
CA ASP A 36 9.54 0.16 -3.85
C ASP A 36 9.20 1.26 -2.85
N ALA A 37 8.00 1.83 -2.93
CA ALA A 37 7.52 2.86 -2.01
C ALA A 37 7.48 2.35 -0.57
N ILE A 38 6.96 1.13 -0.32
CA ILE A 38 6.98 0.52 1.02
C ILE A 38 8.43 0.34 1.50
N SER A 39 9.31 -0.17 0.64
CA SER A 39 10.71 -0.42 1.01
C SER A 39 11.42 0.88 1.38
N ARG A 40 11.26 1.92 0.55
CA ARG A 40 11.83 3.25 0.80
C ARG A 40 11.28 3.90 2.06
N PHE A 41 9.97 3.81 2.28
CA PHE A 41 9.34 4.31 3.51
C PHE A 41 9.90 3.60 4.75
N CYS A 42 10.01 2.27 4.71
CA CYS A 42 10.55 1.49 5.83
C CYS A 42 12.04 1.77 6.10
N GLU A 43 12.85 2.02 5.07
CA GLU A 43 14.23 2.47 5.23
C GLU A 43 14.30 3.79 5.98
N GLU A 44 13.41 4.73 5.65
CA GLU A 44 13.38 6.03 6.26
C GLU A 44 12.92 5.97 7.72
N VAL A 45 11.91 5.15 8.01
CA VAL A 45 11.50 4.84 9.39
C VAL A 45 12.68 4.25 10.17
N ARG A 46 13.40 3.27 9.60
CA ARG A 46 14.57 2.65 10.24
C ARG A 46 15.66 3.68 10.55
N ARG A 47 15.90 4.62 9.63
CA ARG A 47 16.89 5.69 9.79
C ARG A 47 16.54 6.62 10.97
N LEU A 48 15.26 7.00 11.09
CA LEU A 48 14.77 7.90 12.15
C LEU A 48 14.67 7.21 13.51
N CYS A 49 14.39 5.91 13.53
CA CYS A 49 14.29 5.13 14.78
C CYS A 49 15.64 4.69 15.36
N HIS A 50 16.75 4.89 14.63
CA HIS A 50 18.11 4.57 15.09
C HIS A 50 18.42 5.23 16.43
N ILE A 51 19.11 4.52 17.33
CA ILE A 51 19.29 4.96 18.73
C ILE A 51 19.97 6.33 18.86
N GLU A 52 20.89 6.64 17.94
CA GLU A 52 21.58 7.93 17.87
C GLU A 52 20.72 9.05 17.28
N LYS A 53 19.75 8.69 16.43
CA LYS A 53 18.89 9.64 15.69
C LYS A 53 17.55 9.89 16.36
N ARG A 54 17.09 9.00 17.23
CA ARG A 54 15.81 9.12 17.93
C ARG A 54 15.72 10.36 18.82
N LYS A 55 16.87 10.88 19.26
CA LYS A 55 16.95 12.11 20.06
C LYS A 55 17.16 13.37 19.21
N ASP A 56 17.41 13.23 17.92
CA ASP A 56 17.58 14.34 17.01
C ASP A 56 16.23 14.97 16.68
N PHE A 57 16.24 16.26 16.36
CA PHE A 57 15.06 16.98 15.93
C PHE A 57 14.57 16.47 14.57
N VAL A 58 13.28 16.15 14.47
CA VAL A 58 12.58 15.88 13.22
C VAL A 58 11.52 16.96 13.01
N SER A 59 11.58 17.68 11.89
CA SER A 59 10.63 18.76 11.63
C SER A 59 9.20 18.26 11.47
N GLU A 60 8.22 19.06 11.92
CA GLU A 60 6.79 18.76 11.78
C GLU A 60 6.38 18.52 10.32
N ALA A 61 6.90 19.32 9.38
CA ALA A 61 6.65 19.15 7.96
C ALA A 61 7.09 17.77 7.44
N TYR A 62 8.16 17.22 8.01
CA TYR A 62 8.64 15.89 7.68
C TYR A 62 7.75 14.79 8.26
N LEU A 63 7.34 14.91 9.53
CA LEU A 63 6.38 13.99 10.14
C LEU A 63 5.04 13.97 9.38
N LEU A 64 4.54 15.14 8.97
CA LEU A 64 3.35 15.24 8.13
C LEU A 64 3.55 14.60 6.76
N THR A 65 4.76 14.69 6.19
CA THR A 65 5.09 14.01 4.94
C THR A 65 5.06 12.49 5.12
N LEU A 66 5.62 11.95 6.22
CA LEU A 66 5.48 10.54 6.57
C LEU A 66 4.01 10.12 6.73
N GLY A 67 3.19 10.97 7.37
CA GLY A 67 1.74 10.79 7.43
C GLY A 67 1.09 10.72 6.05
N ARG A 68 1.47 11.60 5.12
CA ARG A 68 0.97 11.57 3.73
C ARG A 68 1.32 10.27 3.01
N PHE A 69 2.51 9.69 3.26
CA PHE A 69 2.87 8.34 2.76
C PHE A 69 1.96 7.26 3.33
N LEU A 70 1.70 7.26 4.64
CA LEU A 70 0.76 6.33 5.27
C LEU A 70 -0.64 6.44 4.65
N ASN A 71 -1.14 7.66 4.46
CA ASN A 71 -2.41 7.89 3.77
C ASN A 71 -2.37 7.41 2.31
N MET A 72 -1.27 7.58 1.58
CA MET A 72 -1.12 7.06 0.21
C MET A 72 -1.27 5.54 0.19
N PHE A 73 -0.58 4.79 1.06
CA PHE A 73 -0.71 3.34 1.13
C PHE A 73 -2.15 2.90 1.42
N ALA A 74 -2.80 3.55 2.39
CA ALA A 74 -4.20 3.25 2.71
C ALA A 74 -5.12 3.49 1.50
N VAL A 75 -4.96 4.60 0.78
CA VAL A 75 -5.78 4.93 -0.40
C VAL A 75 -5.55 3.94 -1.54
N LEU A 76 -4.29 3.61 -1.84
CA LEU A 76 -3.96 2.67 -2.93
C LEU A 76 -4.54 1.28 -2.67
N ASP A 77 -4.47 0.82 -1.43
CA ASP A 77 -4.98 -0.48 -1.04
C ASP A 77 -6.51 -0.56 -1.11
N GLU A 78 -7.22 0.45 -0.60
CA GLU A 78 -8.68 0.51 -0.70
C GLU A 78 -9.14 0.58 -2.16
N LEU A 79 -8.51 1.42 -2.98
CA LEU A 79 -8.85 1.52 -4.40
C LEU A 79 -8.61 0.19 -5.13
N LYS A 80 -7.50 -0.49 -4.83
CA LYS A 80 -7.21 -1.82 -5.35
C LYS A 80 -8.27 -2.84 -4.92
N ASN A 81 -8.65 -2.85 -3.64
CA ASN A 81 -9.61 -3.80 -3.07
C ASN A 81 -11.02 -3.63 -3.66
N MET A 82 -11.43 -2.39 -3.94
CA MET A 82 -12.75 -2.08 -4.52
C MET A 82 -12.86 -2.38 -6.02
N LYS A 83 -11.74 -2.40 -6.76
CA LYS A 83 -11.75 -2.49 -8.22
C LYS A 83 -11.67 -3.94 -8.72
N ALA A 84 -12.78 -4.66 -8.60
CA ALA A 84 -12.92 -6.01 -9.16
C ALA A 84 -12.65 -6.08 -10.67
N SER A 85 -12.92 -4.99 -11.42
CA SER A 85 -12.63 -4.88 -12.85
C SER A 85 -11.15 -5.13 -13.16
N ILE A 86 -10.22 -4.60 -12.36
CA ILE A 86 -8.79 -4.76 -12.56
C ILE A 86 -8.39 -6.24 -12.51
N LYS A 87 -8.88 -6.97 -11.50
CA LYS A 87 -8.64 -8.41 -11.35
C LYS A 87 -9.23 -9.21 -12.53
N ASN A 88 -10.43 -8.83 -12.97
CA ASN A 88 -11.13 -9.51 -14.05
C ASN A 88 -10.44 -9.30 -15.41
N ASP A 89 -10.03 -8.06 -15.70
CA ASP A 89 -9.32 -7.70 -16.94
C ASP A 89 -7.96 -8.40 -17.01
N PHE A 90 -7.19 -8.38 -15.93
CA PHE A 90 -5.93 -9.14 -15.85
C PHE A 90 -6.16 -10.66 -16.05
N SER A 91 -7.22 -11.21 -15.45
CA SER A 91 -7.57 -12.64 -15.62
C SER A 91 -8.03 -12.97 -17.04
N ALA A 92 -8.68 -12.04 -17.75
CA ALA A 92 -9.02 -12.18 -19.16
C ALA A 92 -7.76 -12.17 -20.03
N PHE A 93 -6.88 -11.18 -19.81
CA PHE A 93 -5.60 -11.09 -20.49
C PHE A 93 -4.74 -12.35 -20.31
N ARG A 94 -4.55 -12.81 -19.08
CA ARG A 94 -3.73 -13.99 -18.76
C ARG A 94 -4.24 -15.24 -19.49
N ARG A 95 -5.56 -15.48 -19.49
CA ARG A 95 -6.16 -16.63 -20.20
C ARG A 95 -5.94 -16.56 -21.71
N SER A 96 -6.09 -15.38 -22.29
CA SER A 96 -5.87 -15.16 -23.73
C SER A 96 -4.40 -15.30 -24.12
N ALA A 97 -3.48 -14.74 -23.32
CA ALA A 97 -2.04 -14.83 -23.55
C ALA A 97 -1.52 -16.27 -23.43
N GLN A 98 -2.03 -17.04 -22.45
CA GLN A 98 -1.72 -18.47 -22.30
C GLN A 98 -2.22 -19.29 -23.49
N PHE A 99 -3.46 -19.04 -23.95
CA PHE A 99 -4.03 -19.73 -25.11
C PHE A 99 -3.21 -19.50 -26.39
N LEU A 100 -2.75 -18.27 -26.60
CA LEU A 100 -1.94 -17.91 -27.77
C LEU A 100 -0.46 -18.29 -27.66
N GLN A 101 -0.04 -18.90 -26.55
CA GLN A 101 1.36 -19.26 -26.28
C GLN A 101 2.35 -18.09 -26.40
N VAL A 102 1.89 -16.86 -26.13
CA VAL A 102 2.71 -15.62 -26.21
C VAL A 102 3.71 -15.55 -25.04
N MET A 103 3.64 -16.50 -24.11
CA MET A 103 4.41 -16.57 -22.87
C MET A 103 5.36 -17.77 -22.90
N SER A 104 6.52 -17.60 -23.52
CA SER A 104 7.54 -18.65 -23.63
C SER A 104 8.64 -18.57 -22.57
N ASP A 105 8.81 -17.41 -21.92
CA ASP A 105 9.88 -17.18 -20.95
C ASP A 105 9.42 -17.42 -19.50
N THR A 106 10.22 -18.19 -18.75
CA THR A 106 10.02 -18.53 -17.34
C THR A 106 9.90 -17.28 -16.46
N GLN A 107 10.67 -16.22 -16.74
CA GLN A 107 10.61 -14.99 -15.96
C GLN A 107 9.25 -14.29 -16.11
N THR A 108 8.75 -14.20 -17.35
CA THR A 108 7.45 -13.57 -17.65
C THR A 108 6.30 -14.34 -16.97
N ILE A 109 6.38 -15.66 -16.91
CA ILE A 109 5.40 -16.51 -16.22
C ILE A 109 5.40 -16.22 -14.71
N HIS A 110 6.58 -16.10 -14.11
CA HIS A 110 6.72 -15.79 -12.69
C HIS A 110 6.17 -14.40 -12.35
N ASP A 111 6.50 -13.38 -13.14
CA ASP A 111 6.01 -12.01 -12.91
C ASP A 111 4.49 -11.89 -13.02
N MET A 112 3.89 -12.61 -13.97
CA MET A 112 2.44 -12.71 -14.06
C MET A 112 1.80 -13.40 -12.86
N GLN A 113 2.46 -14.43 -12.31
CA GLN A 113 1.95 -15.10 -11.13
C GLN A 113 2.00 -14.17 -9.91
N ASN A 114 3.07 -13.40 -9.76
CA ASN A 114 3.19 -12.39 -8.69
C ASN A 114 2.12 -11.32 -8.80
N LEU A 115 1.89 -10.79 -10.01
CA LEU A 115 0.84 -9.81 -10.25
C LEU A 115 -0.55 -10.39 -9.97
N SER A 116 -0.79 -11.65 -10.35
CA SER A 116 -2.02 -12.37 -10.03
C SER A 116 -2.27 -12.45 -8.52
N MET A 117 -1.23 -12.76 -7.75
CA MET A 117 -1.32 -12.86 -6.29
C MET A 117 -1.56 -11.48 -5.68
N PHE A 118 -0.80 -10.48 -6.11
CA PHE A 118 -0.96 -9.08 -5.67
C PHE A 118 -2.39 -8.59 -5.87
N LEU A 119 -2.97 -8.77 -7.06
CA LEU A 119 -4.33 -8.33 -7.37
C LEU A 119 -5.41 -9.12 -6.60
N ALA A 120 -5.19 -10.41 -6.36
CA ALA A 120 -6.16 -11.28 -5.70
C ALA A 120 -6.19 -11.14 -4.18
N THR A 121 -5.07 -10.84 -3.54
CA THR A 121 -4.99 -10.69 -2.08
C THR A 121 -5.61 -9.37 -1.64
N GLN A 122 -6.62 -9.44 -0.77
CA GLN A 122 -7.21 -8.27 -0.12
C GLN A 122 -6.23 -7.72 0.93
N ASN A 123 -6.24 -6.40 1.12
CA ASN A 123 -5.37 -5.71 2.08
C ASN A 123 -3.85 -5.89 1.88
N LYS A 124 -3.42 -6.34 0.69
CA LYS A 124 -2.04 -6.76 0.43
C LYS A 124 -1.03 -5.65 0.76
N ILE A 125 -1.31 -4.40 0.42
CA ILE A 125 -0.39 -3.28 0.62
C ILE A 125 -0.26 -2.98 2.12
N LYS A 126 -1.38 -2.97 2.85
CA LYS A 126 -1.42 -2.73 4.30
C LYS A 126 -0.70 -3.83 5.07
N ASP A 127 -0.89 -5.08 4.66
CA ASP A 127 -0.24 -6.23 5.29
C ASP A 127 1.27 -6.22 5.03
N ASP A 128 1.71 -5.88 3.82
CA ASP A 128 3.12 -5.83 3.46
C ASP A 128 3.88 -4.72 4.19
N ILE A 129 3.30 -3.52 4.31
CA ILE A 129 3.91 -2.45 5.11
C ILE A 129 3.95 -2.83 6.58
N ARG A 130 2.89 -3.40 7.14
CA ARG A 130 2.86 -3.85 8.55
C ARG A 130 3.93 -4.90 8.82
N ALA A 131 4.05 -5.90 7.95
CA ALA A 131 5.05 -6.96 8.06
C ALA A 131 6.49 -6.46 7.99
N LYS A 132 6.76 -5.37 7.26
CA LYS A 132 8.08 -4.74 7.20
C LYS A 132 8.33 -3.80 8.40
N MET A 133 7.32 -3.05 8.81
CA MET A 133 7.40 -2.09 9.94
C MET A 133 7.67 -2.78 11.27
N ILE A 134 6.99 -3.90 11.56
CA ILE A 134 7.15 -4.66 12.82
C ILE A 134 8.60 -5.14 13.05
N LYS A 135 9.38 -5.28 11.97
CA LYS A 135 10.80 -5.69 12.03
C LYS A 135 11.74 -4.54 12.42
N ILE A 136 11.26 -3.30 12.43
CA ILE A 136 12.06 -2.12 12.76
C ILE A 136 11.92 -1.87 14.26
N GLU A 137 13.04 -1.75 14.96
CA GLU A 137 13.03 -1.45 16.39
C GLU A 137 12.49 -0.03 16.65
N ALA A 138 11.57 0.10 17.61
CA ALA A 138 10.96 1.36 18.03
C ALA A 138 10.25 2.15 16.93
N TYR A 139 9.73 1.48 15.91
CA TYR A 139 8.90 2.12 14.87
C TYR A 139 7.65 2.79 15.46
N GLU A 140 7.14 2.23 16.56
CA GLU A 140 5.96 2.71 17.28
C GLU A 140 6.16 4.09 17.90
N GLU A 141 7.40 4.46 18.25
CA GLU A 141 7.71 5.80 18.77
C GLU A 141 7.57 6.85 17.66
N LEU A 142 8.09 6.57 16.46
CA LEU A 142 7.97 7.47 15.32
C LEU A 142 6.50 7.59 14.86
N LEU A 143 5.77 6.47 14.83
CA LEU A 143 4.33 6.51 14.53
C LEU A 143 3.55 7.31 15.57
N ALA A 144 3.95 7.25 16.85
CA ALA A 144 3.33 8.08 17.88
C ALA A 144 3.58 9.58 17.64
N ASP A 145 4.77 9.98 17.17
CA ASP A 145 5.01 11.37 16.77
C ASP A 145 4.13 11.82 15.60
N VAL A 146 3.97 10.95 14.60
CA VAL A 146 3.07 11.20 13.46
C VAL A 146 1.61 11.33 13.92
N ILE A 147 1.15 10.46 14.83
CA ILE A 147 -0.21 10.54 15.39
C ILE A 147 -0.39 11.85 16.16
N ASN A 148 0.55 12.19 17.04
CA ASN A 148 0.45 13.36 17.88
C ASN A 148 0.43 14.67 17.08
N ILE A 149 1.25 14.79 16.03
CA ILE A 149 1.21 15.98 15.17
C ILE A 149 -0.09 16.06 14.38
N CYS A 150 -0.60 14.93 13.86
CA CYS A 150 -1.89 14.91 13.16
C CYS A 150 -3.06 15.27 14.08
N ALA A 151 -3.07 14.77 15.32
CA ALA A 151 -4.08 15.12 16.32
C ALA A 151 -4.00 16.61 16.70
N HIS A 152 -2.80 17.11 16.97
CA HIS A 152 -2.59 18.52 17.28
C HIS A 152 -3.06 19.44 16.15
N MET A 153 -2.71 19.13 14.90
CA MET A 153 -3.11 19.91 13.73
C MET A 153 -4.63 19.86 13.50
N PHE A 154 -5.26 18.70 13.75
CA PHE A 154 -6.71 18.53 13.62
C PHE A 154 -7.49 19.36 14.66
N GLU A 155 -7.10 19.29 15.93
CA GLU A 155 -7.79 19.98 17.02
C GLU A 155 -7.54 21.48 17.05
N SER A 156 -6.31 21.89 16.71
CA SER A 156 -5.94 23.30 16.65
C SER A 156 -6.43 23.97 15.35
N HIS A 157 -7.19 23.25 14.52
CA HIS A 157 -7.68 23.71 13.22
C HIS A 157 -6.57 24.21 12.28
N LEU A 158 -5.38 23.58 12.33
CA LEU A 158 -4.23 23.90 11.47
C LEU A 158 -4.34 23.17 10.14
N TYR A 159 -5.36 23.52 9.37
CA TYR A 159 -5.59 23.06 8.00
C TYR A 159 -6.40 24.10 7.24
N LEU A 160 -6.22 24.15 5.92
CA LEU A 160 -7.00 25.04 5.07
C LEU A 160 -8.04 24.26 4.27
N ALA A 161 -7.65 23.13 3.69
CA ALA A 161 -8.53 22.34 2.84
C ALA A 161 -9.21 21.20 3.60
N PRO A 162 -10.47 20.84 3.26
CA PRO A 162 -11.14 19.66 3.83
C PRO A 162 -10.36 18.36 3.62
N SER A 163 -9.62 18.25 2.51
CA SER A 163 -8.77 17.10 2.21
C SER A 163 -7.65 16.91 3.23
N GLU A 164 -7.09 18.00 3.77
CA GLU A 164 -6.04 17.97 4.80
C GLU A 164 -6.63 17.50 6.13
N ARG A 165 -7.78 18.05 6.52
CA ARG A 165 -8.52 17.61 7.72
C ARG A 165 -8.81 16.11 7.68
N HIS A 166 -9.32 15.61 6.55
CA HIS A 166 -9.61 14.17 6.39
C HIS A 166 -8.34 13.32 6.35
N MET A 167 -7.22 13.86 5.85
CA MET A 167 -5.94 13.16 5.84
C MET A 167 -5.45 12.89 7.27
N PHE A 168 -5.56 13.85 8.19
CA PHE A 168 -5.15 13.64 9.58
C PHE A 168 -5.88 12.46 10.24
N VAL A 169 -7.20 12.38 10.09
CA VAL A 169 -8.00 11.28 10.66
C VAL A 169 -7.61 9.93 10.05
N LYS A 170 -7.40 9.88 8.72
CA LYS A 170 -6.95 8.65 8.04
C LYS A 170 -5.57 8.21 8.49
N VAL A 171 -4.65 9.15 8.67
CA VAL A 171 -3.29 8.86 9.16
C VAL A 171 -3.34 8.33 10.59
N ILE A 172 -4.11 8.95 11.48
CA ILE A 172 -4.27 8.47 12.86
C ILE A 172 -4.79 7.03 12.86
N ALA A 173 -5.88 6.76 12.16
CA ALA A 173 -6.48 5.42 12.10
C ALA A 173 -5.51 4.37 11.53
N PHE A 174 -4.81 4.69 10.44
CA PHE A 174 -3.90 3.74 9.82
C PHE A 174 -2.62 3.53 10.65
N SER A 175 -2.07 4.58 11.27
CA SER A 175 -0.94 4.44 12.20
C SER A 175 -1.29 3.58 13.41
N LEU A 176 -2.48 3.76 13.99
CA LEU A 176 -2.96 2.91 15.09
C LEU A 176 -3.08 1.44 14.66
N PHE A 177 -3.61 1.17 13.46
CA PHE A 177 -3.64 -0.17 12.89
C PHE A 177 -2.23 -0.78 12.72
N LEU A 178 -1.25 0.01 12.30
CA LEU A 178 0.13 -0.46 12.15
C LEU A 178 0.81 -0.72 13.50
N MET A 179 0.43 0.03 14.55
CA MET A 179 0.96 -0.12 15.91
C MET A 179 0.28 -1.24 16.72
N ASP A 180 -0.92 -1.67 16.35
CA ASP A 180 -1.66 -2.68 17.11
C ASP A 180 -1.16 -4.09 16.75
N GLY A 181 -0.07 -4.55 17.37
CA GLY A 181 0.52 -5.87 17.12
C GLY A 181 1.11 -6.52 18.38
N ASP A 182 1.84 -7.63 18.21
CA ASP A 182 2.41 -8.33 19.37
C ASP A 182 3.57 -7.55 20.03
N THR A 183 4.32 -6.78 19.23
CA THR A 183 5.50 -6.02 19.68
C THR A 183 5.16 -4.62 20.19
N ALA A 184 4.29 -3.91 19.47
CA ALA A 184 3.82 -2.58 19.84
C ALA A 184 2.37 -2.70 20.34
N ASN A 185 2.06 -2.04 21.45
CA ASN A 185 0.74 -2.10 22.05
C ASN A 185 0.23 -0.69 22.31
N VAL A 186 -0.81 -0.33 21.58
CA VAL A 186 -1.46 0.99 21.62
C VAL A 186 -1.93 1.34 23.04
N ALA A 187 -2.47 0.38 23.80
CA ALA A 187 -2.88 0.60 25.19
C ALA A 187 -1.68 0.86 26.13
N LYS A 188 -0.53 0.21 25.90
CA LYS A 188 0.70 0.51 26.67
C LYS A 188 1.21 1.93 26.37
N MET A 189 1.07 2.41 25.14
CA MET A 189 1.46 3.76 24.75
C MET A 189 0.55 4.82 25.38
N ASP A 190 -0.75 4.54 25.47
CA ASP A 190 -1.72 5.38 26.18
C ASP A 190 -1.44 5.44 27.69
N GLN A 191 -1.15 4.29 28.33
CA GLN A 191 -0.73 4.25 29.74
C GLN A 191 0.53 5.08 30.02
N LYS A 192 1.48 5.10 29.08
CA LYS A 192 2.69 5.93 29.15
C LYS A 192 2.45 7.40 28.82
N LYS A 193 1.20 7.79 28.51
CA LYS A 193 0.82 9.12 28.01
C LYS A 193 1.57 9.53 26.74
N ARG A 194 2.06 8.55 25.97
CA ARG A 194 2.75 8.77 24.70
C ARG A 194 1.74 9.00 23.57
N LEU A 195 0.59 8.36 23.68
CA LEU A 195 -0.62 8.61 22.92
C LEU A 195 -1.74 9.00 23.89
N ASN A 196 -2.80 9.60 23.35
CA ASN A 196 -4.05 9.81 24.07
C ASN A 196 -5.19 9.30 23.19
N ILE A 197 -5.79 8.16 23.55
CA ILE A 197 -6.85 7.52 22.76
C ILE A 197 -8.22 8.14 23.05
N SER A 198 -8.38 8.80 24.19
CA SER A 198 -9.63 9.47 24.55
C SER A 198 -9.89 10.76 23.76
N ARG A 199 -8.85 11.22 23.07
CA ARG A 199 -8.76 12.46 22.31
C ARG A 199 -9.08 12.19 20.84
#